data_AF-A0A4Q6GTV3-F1
#
_entry.id   AF-A0A4Q6GTV3-F1
#
_cell.length_a   1.000
_cell.length_b   1.000
_cell.length_c   1.000
_cell.angle_alpha   90.00
_cell.angle_beta   90.00
_cell.angle_gamma   90.00
#
_symmetry.space_group_name_H-M   'P 1'
#
loop_
_entity.id
_entity.type
_entity.pdbx_description
1 polymer ?
#
loop_
_entity_poly.entity_id
_entity_poly.type
_entity_poly.pdbx_seq_one_letter_code
_entity_poly.pdbx_strand_id
1 'polypeptide(L)'
;MNIVTRIAATVCLVGLTLASASVHAGPDSSRVRIVVDCDQPKLPTQREVGELLDQHNFAQVYASRAALMAEAHRLCRRGPTRLRQVAFEAPSAPSAPSAPQPQERRVAADRRDR
;
A
#
# COMPACT_ATOMS: atom_id res chain seq x y z
N MET A 1 -19.07 -27.73 -52.07
CA MET A 1 -19.40 -28.52 -50.86
C MET A 1 -18.85 -27.77 -49.65
N ASN A 2 -19.54 -27.42 -48.57
CA ASN A 2 -20.96 -27.47 -48.20
C ASN A 2 -21.14 -26.57 -46.95
N ILE A 3 -22.19 -25.73 -46.95
CA ILE A 3 -23.17 -25.57 -45.85
C ILE A 3 -22.62 -24.98 -44.53
N VAL A 4 -22.70 -23.66 -44.32
CA VAL A 4 -23.73 -22.97 -43.49
C VAL A 4 -24.17 -23.78 -42.26
N THR A 5 -23.74 -23.39 -41.06
CA THR A 5 -24.56 -23.68 -39.86
C THR A 5 -24.55 -22.48 -38.91
N ARG A 6 -25.77 -22.01 -38.68
CA ARG A 6 -26.18 -20.86 -37.89
C ARG A 6 -26.25 -21.20 -36.40
N ILE A 7 -25.86 -20.23 -35.58
CA ILE A 7 -26.59 -19.67 -34.42
C ILE A 7 -27.11 -20.66 -33.37
N ALA A 8 -26.52 -20.59 -32.17
CA ALA A 8 -27.22 -20.59 -30.88
C ALA A 8 -26.30 -19.89 -29.86
N ALA A 9 -26.34 -18.56 -29.70
CA ALA A 9 -27.30 -17.82 -28.91
C ALA A 9 -27.51 -18.40 -27.50
N THR A 10 -26.62 -18.08 -26.57
CA THR A 10 -27.00 -17.99 -25.15
C THR A 10 -26.22 -16.85 -24.50
N VAL A 11 -26.67 -15.63 -24.80
CA VAL A 11 -26.33 -14.42 -24.04
C VAL A 11 -27.06 -14.52 -22.72
N CYS A 12 -26.38 -14.92 -21.65
CA CYS A 12 -26.88 -14.77 -20.28
C CYS A 12 -26.23 -13.52 -19.68
N LEU A 13 -26.74 -12.36 -20.10
CA LEU A 13 -26.34 -11.06 -19.53
C LEU A 13 -27.12 -10.88 -18.22
N VAL A 14 -26.67 -11.55 -17.15
CA VAL A 14 -27.20 -11.30 -15.81
C VAL A 14 -26.61 -9.96 -15.34
N GLY A 15 -27.43 -8.93 -15.40
CA GLY A 15 -27.15 -7.64 -14.79
C GLY A 15 -27.07 -7.78 -13.28
N LEU A 16 -25.90 -7.46 -12.73
CA LEU A 16 -25.75 -7.20 -11.31
C LEU A 16 -25.13 -5.82 -11.16
N THR A 17 -25.98 -4.80 -11.18
CA THR A 17 -25.60 -3.44 -10.79
C THR A 17 -25.41 -3.42 -9.27
N LEU A 18 -24.20 -3.71 -8.80
CA LEU A 18 -23.82 -3.37 -7.42
C LEU A 18 -23.63 -1.86 -7.35
N ALA A 19 -24.66 -1.17 -6.87
CA ALA A 19 -24.55 0.19 -6.37
C ALA A 19 -23.73 0.16 -5.08
N SER A 20 -22.41 0.28 -5.20
CA SER A 20 -21.53 0.49 -4.05
C SER A 20 -21.61 1.94 -3.61
N ALA A 21 -22.58 2.25 -2.75
CA ALA A 21 -22.57 3.47 -1.96
C ALA A 21 -21.43 3.38 -0.93
N SER A 22 -20.22 3.75 -1.35
CA SER A 22 -19.06 3.81 -0.46
C SER A 22 -19.14 5.08 0.39
N VAL A 23 -20.03 5.09 1.39
CA VAL A 23 -19.82 5.90 2.58
C VAL A 23 -18.73 5.19 3.38
N HIS A 24 -17.48 5.60 3.18
CA HIS A 24 -16.40 5.26 4.10
C HIS A 24 -15.89 6.55 4.72
N ALA A 25 -16.59 6.96 5.79
CA ALA A 25 -16.01 7.80 6.81
C ALA A 25 -14.78 7.06 7.37
N GLY A 26 -13.62 7.71 7.27
CA GLY A 26 -12.36 7.17 7.79
C GLY A 26 -12.39 6.96 9.31
N PRO A 27 -11.46 6.14 9.79
CA PRO A 27 -10.54 6.65 10.80
C PRO A 27 -9.08 6.32 10.46
N ASP A 28 -8.17 7.16 10.95
CA ASP A 28 -6.71 7.12 10.83
C ASP A 28 -6.10 5.82 10.27
N SER A 29 -5.36 5.95 9.17
CA SER A 29 -4.38 4.96 8.76
C SER A 29 -3.29 4.86 9.83
N SER A 30 -3.54 4.01 10.83
CA SER A 30 -2.59 3.67 11.89
C SER A 30 -1.32 3.14 11.24
N ARG A 31 -0.36 4.04 10.97
CA ARG A 31 0.94 3.66 10.42
C ARG A 31 1.61 2.76 11.43
N VAL A 32 1.85 1.53 11.01
CA VAL A 32 2.56 0.54 11.79
C VAL A 32 3.97 1.07 12.08
N ARG A 33 4.33 1.18 13.37
CA ARG A 33 5.56 1.84 13.83
C ARG A 33 6.30 1.02 14.87
N ILE A 34 7.62 0.94 14.71
CA ILE A 34 8.55 0.36 15.69
C ILE A 34 9.17 1.52 16.48
N VAL A 35 8.97 1.55 17.79
CA VAL A 35 9.55 2.57 18.69
C VAL A 35 10.64 1.93 19.54
N VAL A 36 11.80 2.57 19.60
CA VAL A 36 12.95 2.12 20.39
C VAL A 36 13.30 3.19 21.41
N ASP A 37 13.37 2.80 22.68
CA ASP A 37 13.87 3.64 23.77
C ASP A 37 15.40 3.70 23.73
N CYS A 38 15.98 4.90 23.73
CA CYS A 38 17.42 5.10 23.67
C CYS A 38 18.14 4.83 25.01
N ASP A 39 17.44 4.91 26.14
CA ASP A 39 17.98 4.60 27.47
C ASP A 39 18.11 3.07 27.64
N GLN A 40 17.21 2.30 27.00
CA GLN A 40 17.26 0.85 26.96
C GLN A 40 16.89 0.31 25.57
N PRO A 41 17.82 0.34 24.61
CA PRO A 41 17.54 0.00 23.22
C PRO A 41 17.16 -1.47 23.08
N LYS A 42 15.86 -1.69 22.90
CA LYS A 42 15.28 -3.01 22.64
C LYS A 42 14.32 -2.92 21.46
N LEU A 43 14.51 -3.85 20.53
CA LEU A 43 13.60 -4.05 19.41
C LEU A 43 12.52 -5.08 19.78
N PRO A 44 11.37 -5.05 19.10
CA PRO A 44 10.42 -6.15 19.13
C PRO A 44 11.07 -7.50 18.77
N THR A 45 10.37 -8.57 19.10
CA THR A 45 10.77 -9.94 18.77
C THR A 45 10.85 -10.14 17.25
N GLN A 46 11.53 -11.20 16.79
CA GLN A 46 11.62 -11.48 15.36
C GLN A 46 10.23 -11.70 14.73
N ARG A 47 9.33 -12.42 15.42
CA ARG A 47 7.96 -12.61 14.95
C ARG A 47 7.22 -11.29 14.78
N GLU A 48 7.29 -10.40 15.78
CA GLU A 48 6.65 -9.08 15.70
C GLU A 48 7.26 -8.24 14.57
N VAL A 49 8.59 -8.21 14.42
CA VAL A 49 9.23 -7.50 13.30
C VAL A 49 8.78 -8.07 11.94
N GLY A 50 8.64 -9.39 11.83
CA GLY A 50 8.14 -10.05 10.63
C GLY A 50 6.70 -9.66 10.31
N GLU A 51 5.82 -9.67 11.30
CA GLU A 51 4.42 -9.24 11.15
C GLU A 51 4.32 -7.75 10.77
N LEU A 52 5.12 -6.88 11.39
CA LEU A 52 5.09 -5.43 11.14
C LEU A 52 5.64 -5.05 9.75
N LEU A 53 6.58 -5.84 9.22
CA LEU A 53 7.22 -5.60 7.92
C LEU A 53 6.67 -6.50 6.80
N ASP A 54 5.64 -7.32 7.08
CA ASP A 54 5.08 -8.32 6.17
C ASP A 54 6.13 -9.32 5.63
N GLN A 55 7.10 -9.67 6.48
CA GLN A 55 8.21 -10.55 6.14
C GLN A 55 7.98 -11.96 6.70
N HIS A 56 7.89 -12.92 5.78
CA HIS A 56 7.63 -14.32 6.11
C HIS A 56 8.90 -15.19 6.07
N ASN A 57 10.03 -14.62 5.63
CA ASN A 57 11.31 -15.30 5.58
C ASN A 57 12.17 -14.93 6.80
N PHE A 58 12.55 -15.94 7.60
CA PHE A 58 13.30 -15.73 8.84
C PHE A 58 14.63 -15.00 8.63
N ALA A 59 15.37 -15.28 7.55
CA ALA A 59 16.63 -14.61 7.26
C ALA A 59 16.41 -13.13 6.91
N GLN A 60 15.33 -12.80 6.19
CA GLN A 60 14.95 -11.40 5.92
C GLN A 60 14.58 -10.66 7.20
N VAL A 61 13.75 -11.28 8.06
CA VAL A 61 13.37 -10.72 9.36
C VAL A 61 14.59 -10.44 10.22
N TYR A 62 15.53 -11.38 10.29
CA TYR A 62 16.77 -11.20 11.03
C TYR A 62 17.60 -10.03 10.48
N ALA A 63 17.78 -9.96 9.16
CA ALA A 63 18.53 -8.89 8.50
C ALA A 63 17.89 -7.52 8.75
N SER A 64 16.56 -7.41 8.60
CA SER A 64 15.82 -6.18 8.86
C SER A 64 15.90 -5.76 10.33
N ARG A 65 15.78 -6.71 11.26
CA ARG A 65 15.91 -6.43 12.70
C ARG A 65 17.33 -5.95 13.05
N ALA A 66 18.37 -6.55 12.47
CA ALA A 66 19.75 -6.13 12.67
C ALA A 66 20.00 -4.71 12.13
N ALA A 67 19.47 -4.40 10.94
CA ALA A 67 19.57 -3.08 10.34
C ALA A 67 18.87 -2.00 11.21
N LEU A 68 17.66 -2.29 11.71
CA LEU A 68 16.91 -1.41 12.59
C LEU A 68 17.65 -1.13 13.91
N MET A 69 18.24 -2.14 14.55
CA MET A 69 19.06 -1.95 15.75
C MET A 69 20.29 -1.06 15.45
N ALA A 70 20.99 -1.32 14.34
CA ALA A 70 22.13 -0.51 13.95
C ALA A 70 21.77 0.95 13.73
N GLU A 71 20.64 1.21 13.06
CA GLU A 71 20.14 2.57 12.83
C GLU A 71 19.69 3.24 14.13
N ALA A 72 18.96 2.52 15.01
CA ALA A 72 18.56 3.03 16.31
C ALA A 72 19.79 3.46 17.13
N HIS A 73 20.84 2.64 17.19
CA HIS A 73 22.08 2.99 17.86
C HIS A 73 22.76 4.22 17.26
N ARG A 74 22.76 4.38 15.93
CA ARG A 74 23.31 5.58 15.29
C ARG A 74 22.54 6.83 15.72
N LEU A 75 21.22 6.79 15.64
CA LEU A 75 20.35 7.92 15.97
C LEU A 75 20.41 8.29 17.45
N CYS A 76 20.34 7.30 18.35
CA CYS A 76 20.44 7.53 19.79
C CYS A 76 21.80 8.14 20.20
N ARG A 77 22.89 7.82 19.49
CA ARG A 77 24.24 8.32 19.83
C ARG A 77 24.63 9.63 19.14
N ARG A 78 24.15 9.89 17.91
CA ARG A 78 24.59 11.02 17.06
C ARG A 78 23.54 12.12 16.90
N GLY A 79 22.39 12.02 17.56
CA GLY A 79 21.36 13.06 17.50
C GLY A 79 21.87 14.41 18.03
N PRO A 80 21.42 15.54 17.45
CA PRO A 80 21.76 16.90 17.94
C PRO A 80 21.18 17.19 19.34
N THR A 81 20.38 16.28 19.88
CA THR A 81 19.84 16.27 21.24
C THR A 81 19.79 14.82 21.71
N ARG A 82 19.93 14.57 23.02
CA ARG A 82 19.84 13.21 23.60
C ARG A 82 18.40 12.69 23.38
N LEU A 83 18.17 12.03 22.24
CA LEU A 83 16.87 11.46 21.90
C LEU A 83 16.51 10.41 22.96
N ARG A 84 15.30 10.49 23.49
CA ARG A 84 14.78 9.43 24.38
C ARG A 84 14.23 8.26 23.60
N GLN A 85 13.70 8.51 22.40
CA GLN A 85 13.07 7.48 21.58
C GLN A 85 13.31 7.74 20.09
N VAL A 86 13.38 6.67 19.31
CA VAL A 86 13.42 6.69 17.85
C VAL A 86 12.29 5.83 17.29
N ALA A 87 11.66 6.30 16.22
CA ALA A 87 10.52 5.64 15.60
C ALA A 87 10.82 5.30 14.14
N PHE A 88 10.53 4.06 13.75
CA PHE A 88 10.61 3.57 12.37
C PHE A 88 9.21 3.25 11.89
N GLU A 89 8.81 3.83 10.76
CA GLU A 89 7.54 3.51 10.11
C GLU A 89 7.76 2.37 9.11
N ALA A 90 6.85 1.40 9.09
CA ALA A 90 6.79 0.44 8.00
C ALA A 90 6.45 1.19 6.70
N PRO A 91 6.99 0.78 5.53
CA PRO A 91 6.57 1.32 4.26
C PRO A 91 5.05 1.14 4.14
N SER A 92 4.31 2.25 4.11
CA SER A 92 2.89 2.19 3.79
C SER A 92 2.77 1.57 2.40
N ALA A 93 1.96 0.52 2.27
CA ALA A 93 1.64 -0.09 0.98
C ALA A 93 1.32 1.04 -0.03
N PRO A 94 1.77 0.92 -1.29
CA PRO A 94 1.47 1.94 -2.28
C PRO A 94 -0.04 2.12 -2.29
N SER A 95 -0.48 3.33 -1.94
CA SER A 95 -1.87 3.75 -2.11
C SER A 95 -2.27 3.32 -3.51
N ALA A 96 -3.31 2.50 -3.62
CA ALA A 96 -3.78 2.03 -4.92
C ALA A 96 -3.79 3.21 -5.89
N PRO A 97 -3.27 3.06 -7.12
CA PRO A 97 -3.16 4.16 -8.06
C PRO A 97 -4.51 4.85 -8.11
N SER A 98 -4.53 6.14 -7.73
CA SER A 98 -5.71 6.99 -7.82
C SER A 98 -6.37 6.68 -9.16
N ALA A 99 -7.62 6.24 -9.11
CA ALA A 99 -8.38 5.81 -10.29
C ALA A 99 -8.08 6.77 -11.46
N PRO A 100 -7.86 6.26 -12.69
CA PRO A 100 -7.53 7.10 -13.82
C PRO A 100 -8.56 8.23 -13.88
N GLN A 101 -8.10 9.48 -13.68
CA GLN A 101 -8.98 10.63 -13.83
C GLN A 101 -9.62 10.50 -15.20
N PRO A 102 -10.96 10.61 -15.32
CA PRO A 102 -11.61 10.65 -16.61
C PRO A 102 -10.96 11.79 -17.37
N GLN A 103 -10.10 11.44 -18.33
CA GLN A 103 -9.46 12.38 -19.22
C GLN A 103 -10.62 12.93 -20.04
N GLU A 104 -11.19 14.03 -19.55
CA GLU A 104 -12.28 14.75 -20.19
C GLU A 104 -11.81 15.04 -21.59
N ARG A 105 -12.38 14.25 -22.50
CA ARG A 105 -12.14 14.25 -23.92
C ARG A 105 -12.56 15.64 -24.37
N ARG A 106 -11.63 16.61 -24.32
CA ARG A 106 -11.78 17.89 -25.01
C ARG A 106 -11.80 17.57 -26.49
N VAL A 107 -12.98 17.16 -26.96
CA VAL A 107 -13.33 17.24 -28.36
C VAL A 107 -13.39 18.72 -28.64
N ALA A 108 -12.28 19.24 -29.16
CA ALA A 108 -12.25 20.55 -29.77
C ALA A 108 -13.37 20.56 -30.81
N ALA A 109 -14.38 21.41 -30.58
CA ALA A 109 -15.39 21.69 -31.57
C ALA A 109 -14.69 22.43 -32.73
N ASP A 110 -14.21 21.67 -33.71
CA ASP A 110 -13.86 22.16 -35.04
C ASP A 110 -15.18 22.48 -35.75
N ARG A 111 -15.81 23.61 -35.41
CA ARG A 111 -16.80 24.23 -36.28
C ARG A 111 -16.04 25.03 -37.34
N ARG A 112 -15.70 24.35 -38.43
CA ARG A 112 -15.36 25.02 -39.68
C ARG A 112 -16.63 25.54 -40.32
N ASP A 113 -16.60 26.82 -40.64
CA ASP A 113 -17.46 27.50 -41.60
C ASP A 113 -17.63 26.68 -42.89
N ARG A 114 -18.89 26.46 -43.29
CA ARG A 114 -19.36 26.65 -44.67
C ARG A 114 -20.87 26.62 -44.78
#